data_AF-A0A2E3W4U2-F1
#
_entry.id   AF-A0A2E3W4U2-F1
#
_cell.length_a   1.000
_cell.length_b   1.000
_cell.length_c   1.000
_cell.angle_alpha   90.00
_cell.angle_beta   90.00
_cell.angle_gamma   90.00
#
_symmetry.space_group_name_H-M   'P 1'
#
loop_
_entity.id
_entity.type
_entity.pdbx_description
1 polymer ?
#
loop_
_entity_poly.entity_id
_entity_poly.type
_entity_poly.pdbx_seq_one_letter_code
_entity_poly.pdbx_strand_id
1 'polypeptide(L)'
;METRPKAFNLIVLITIAVVFSSSCFKEGKKTSSTANKELVRLKTVHGDLLIKLFKEKAPITTSRFKSLVKDGFYNGLKFHRVIPNFVVQGGDPTGTGTGGSGMKLKAELNSIPHEKGTVAMARGTDINSADSQFYIALKTLPHLDGKYTVFGKVVKGIKILDSIRKGDKMLSVSLESN
;
A
#
# COMPACT_ATOMS: atom_id res chain seq x y z
N MET A 1 -83.58 -3.09 -33.37
CA MET A 1 -83.05 -4.33 -33.96
C MET A 1 -81.76 -3.94 -34.69
N GLU A 2 -80.61 -3.97 -34.01
CA GLU A 2 -79.62 -5.06 -34.07
C GLU A 2 -78.99 -5.15 -35.49
N THR A 3 -77.70 -4.98 -35.75
CA THR A 3 -76.47 -5.33 -35.01
C THR A 3 -75.27 -4.53 -35.61
N ARG A 4 -74.23 -4.25 -34.80
CA ARG A 4 -72.87 -3.93 -35.32
C ARG A 4 -72.22 -5.22 -35.84
N PRO A 5 -71.21 -5.15 -36.74
CA PRO A 5 -69.85 -5.29 -36.19
C PRO A 5 -68.70 -4.56 -36.92
N LYS A 6 -67.73 -4.16 -36.08
CA LYS A 6 -66.26 -4.36 -36.19
C LYS A 6 -65.50 -3.65 -37.32
N ALA A 7 -64.95 -2.49 -36.98
CA ALA A 7 -63.67 -2.02 -37.50
C ALA A 7 -62.55 -2.97 -37.04
N PHE A 8 -61.73 -3.45 -37.98
CA PHE A 8 -60.55 -4.26 -37.70
C PHE A 8 -59.39 -3.78 -38.59
N ASN A 9 -58.34 -3.33 -37.90
CA ASN A 9 -57.00 -2.93 -38.30
C ASN A 9 -56.48 -3.29 -39.71
N LEU A 10 -55.95 -2.29 -40.42
CA LEU A 10 -54.74 -2.48 -41.24
C LEU A 10 -53.81 -1.27 -41.15
N ILE A 11 -52.57 -1.60 -40.80
CA ILE A 11 -51.39 -0.81 -40.47
C ILE A 11 -50.88 0.03 -41.65
N VAL A 12 -50.42 1.26 -41.38
CA VAL A 12 -49.27 1.87 -42.09
C VAL A 12 -48.33 2.52 -41.06
N LEU A 13 -47.22 1.83 -40.80
CA LEU A 13 -46.07 2.31 -40.03
C LEU A 13 -45.36 3.41 -40.83
N ILE A 14 -45.23 4.61 -40.26
CA ILE A 14 -44.22 5.60 -40.66
C ILE A 14 -43.43 6.04 -39.41
N THR A 15 -42.23 5.47 -39.34
CA THR A 15 -40.96 6.00 -38.83
C THR A 15 -40.96 7.39 -38.20
N ILE A 16 -40.60 7.50 -36.91
CA ILE A 16 -39.66 8.51 -36.41
C ILE A 16 -38.79 7.86 -35.32
N ALA A 17 -37.51 7.69 -35.62
CA ALA A 17 -36.48 7.33 -34.66
C ALA A 17 -36.20 8.53 -33.75
N VAL A 18 -36.52 8.41 -32.46
CA VAL A 18 -36.01 9.32 -31.42
C VAL A 18 -34.98 8.57 -30.60
N VAL A 19 -33.74 8.93 -30.88
CA VAL A 19 -32.53 8.56 -30.15
C VAL A 19 -32.62 9.12 -28.74
N PHE A 20 -32.71 8.25 -27.74
CA PHE A 20 -32.18 8.54 -26.41
C PHE A 20 -31.41 7.31 -25.96
N SER A 21 -30.10 7.36 -26.23
CA SER A 21 -29.13 6.47 -25.62
C SER A 21 -29.23 6.66 -24.10
N SER A 22 -29.87 5.72 -23.42
CA SER A 22 -29.77 5.58 -21.96
C SER A 22 -28.30 5.28 -21.64
N SER A 23 -27.50 6.35 -21.52
CA SER A 23 -26.21 6.27 -20.86
C SER A 23 -26.48 5.78 -19.45
N CYS A 24 -26.11 4.51 -19.22
CA CYS A 24 -26.03 3.92 -17.91
C CYS A 24 -25.05 4.77 -17.09
N PHE A 25 -25.58 5.68 -16.30
CA PHE A 25 -24.80 6.52 -15.39
C PHE A 25 -24.35 5.62 -14.25
N LYS A 26 -23.14 5.08 -14.39
CA LYS A 26 -22.46 4.30 -13.35
C LYS A 26 -21.95 5.30 -12.32
N GLU A 27 -22.74 5.57 -11.28
CA GLU A 27 -22.32 6.41 -10.16
C GLU A 27 -20.98 5.91 -9.61
N GLY A 28 -20.01 6.82 -9.63
CA GLY A 28 -18.64 6.58 -9.22
C GLY A 28 -18.57 6.18 -7.75
N LYS A 29 -17.66 5.25 -7.47
CA LYS A 29 -17.25 4.89 -6.10
C LYS A 29 -16.85 6.15 -5.32
N LYS A 30 -17.59 6.46 -4.25
CA LYS A 30 -17.21 7.44 -3.23
C LYS A 30 -15.78 7.15 -2.73
N THR A 31 -14.83 7.95 -3.17
CA THR A 31 -13.43 7.93 -2.72
C THR A 31 -13.15 9.24 -1.98
N SER A 32 -13.68 9.39 -0.77
CA SER A 32 -13.29 10.49 0.12
C SER A 32 -13.68 10.20 1.57
N SER A 33 -12.78 9.52 2.30
CA SER A 33 -12.71 9.44 3.78
C SER A 33 -11.65 8.44 4.28
N THR A 34 -11.08 7.61 3.38
CA THR A 34 -10.07 6.57 3.71
C THR A 34 -8.62 7.00 3.40
N ALA A 35 -8.40 8.20 2.86
CA ALA A 35 -7.10 8.59 2.29
C ALA A 35 -5.93 8.66 3.30
N ASN A 36 -6.17 9.08 4.56
CA ASN A 36 -5.11 9.22 5.57
C ASN A 36 -4.90 7.97 6.45
N LYS A 37 -5.86 7.03 6.52
CA LYS A 37 -5.73 5.81 7.36
C LYS A 37 -4.62 4.85 6.89
N GLU A 38 -4.04 5.13 5.73
CA GLU A 38 -2.98 4.36 5.08
C GLU A 38 -1.65 5.12 5.07
N LEU A 39 -1.54 6.27 5.75
CA LEU A 39 -0.30 7.03 5.84
C LEU A 39 0.39 6.82 7.18
N VAL A 40 1.68 6.57 7.14
CA VAL A 40 2.56 6.42 8.30
C VAL A 40 3.67 7.45 8.21
N ARG A 41 3.80 8.26 9.26
CA ARG A 41 4.92 9.18 9.43
C ARG A 41 6.03 8.47 10.18
N LEU A 42 7.22 8.53 9.62
CA LEU A 42 8.46 7.99 10.15
C LEU A 42 9.41 9.16 10.36
N LYS A 43 9.55 9.61 11.61
CA LYS A 43 10.48 10.67 11.98
C LYS A 43 11.88 10.09 12.15
N THR A 44 12.86 10.69 11.49
CA THR A 44 14.28 10.30 11.60
C THR A 44 15.10 11.50 12.06
N VAL A 45 16.36 11.27 12.39
CA VAL A 45 17.33 12.35 12.69
C VAL A 45 17.58 13.29 11.49
N HIS A 46 17.24 12.86 10.28
CA HIS A 46 17.41 13.63 9.03
C HIS A 46 16.11 14.27 8.52
N GLY A 47 15.01 14.11 9.25
CA GLY A 47 13.69 14.61 8.89
C GLY A 47 12.62 13.52 8.74
N ASP A 48 11.46 13.95 8.26
CA ASP A 48 10.24 13.13 8.21
C ASP A 48 10.05 12.44 6.87
N LEU A 49 9.82 11.13 6.92
CA LEU A 49 9.35 10.32 5.81
C LEU A 49 7.84 10.08 5.96
N LEU A 50 7.10 10.18 4.86
CA LEU A 50 5.69 9.79 4.82
C LEU A 50 5.54 8.56 3.94
N ILE A 51 5.07 7.47 4.51
CA ILE A 51 4.90 6.18 3.84
C ILE A 51 3.41 5.96 3.59
N LYS A 52 3.03 5.73 2.34
CA LYS A 52 1.70 5.22 1.96
C LYS A 52 1.73 3.71 1.97
N LEU A 53 0.86 3.10 2.76
CA LEU A 53 0.67 1.66 2.81
C LEU A 53 -0.23 1.18 1.67
N PHE A 54 -0.04 -0.07 1.26
CA PHE A 54 -0.77 -0.73 0.19
C PHE A 54 -1.64 -1.85 0.76
N LYS A 55 -2.63 -1.51 1.60
CA LYS A 55 -3.51 -2.51 2.23
C LYS A 55 -4.17 -3.45 1.24
N GLU A 56 -4.50 -3.00 0.04
CA GLU A 56 -5.11 -3.85 -0.99
C GLU A 56 -4.15 -4.93 -1.54
N LYS A 57 -2.83 -4.72 -1.41
CA LYS A 57 -1.79 -5.61 -1.94
C LYS A 57 -1.18 -6.52 -0.88
N ALA A 58 -1.14 -6.04 0.36
CA ALA A 58 -0.60 -6.79 1.49
C ALA A 58 -1.42 -6.48 2.77
N PRO A 59 -2.70 -6.91 2.84
CA PRO A 59 -3.60 -6.56 3.94
C PRO A 59 -3.13 -7.04 5.32
N ILE A 60 -2.59 -8.26 5.42
CA ILE A 60 -2.13 -8.83 6.68
C ILE A 60 -0.88 -8.08 7.16
N THR A 61 0.09 -7.89 6.26
CA THR A 61 1.34 -7.17 6.53
C THR A 61 1.06 -5.73 6.94
N THR A 62 0.21 -5.03 6.18
CA THR A 62 -0.19 -3.65 6.47
C THR A 62 -0.91 -3.55 7.82
N SER A 63 -1.76 -4.53 8.16
CA SER A 63 -2.44 -4.57 9.45
C SER A 63 -1.45 -4.78 10.61
N ARG A 64 -0.53 -5.75 10.48
CA ARG A 64 0.49 -6.02 11.48
C ARG A 64 1.43 -4.84 11.68
N PHE A 65 1.90 -4.24 10.59
CA PHE A 65 2.74 -3.04 10.64
C PHE A 65 2.04 -1.90 11.39
N LYS A 66 0.77 -1.63 11.08
CA LYS A 66 -0.03 -0.62 11.79
C LYS A 66 -0.21 -0.93 13.28
N SER A 67 -0.41 -2.20 13.66
CA SER A 67 -0.46 -2.61 15.07
C SER A 67 0.84 -2.24 15.78
N LEU A 68 1.98 -2.67 15.24
CA LEU A 68 3.30 -2.38 15.80
C LEU A 68 3.59 -0.87 15.90
N VAL A 69 3.15 -0.09 14.90
CA VAL A 69 3.24 1.38 14.94
C VAL A 69 2.41 1.96 16.09
N LYS A 70 1.17 1.50 16.28
CA LYS A 70 0.30 1.95 17.39
C LYS A 70 0.88 1.59 18.76
N ASP A 71 1.52 0.43 18.86
CA ASP A 71 2.17 -0.05 20.08
C ASP A 71 3.51 0.67 20.36
N GLY A 72 3.92 1.59 19.47
CA GLY A 72 5.19 2.31 19.59
C GLY A 72 6.44 1.45 19.35
N PHE A 73 6.28 0.23 18.83
CA PHE A 73 7.33 -0.78 18.70
C PHE A 73 8.58 -0.27 17.96
N TYR A 74 8.38 0.55 16.92
CA TYR A 74 9.48 1.05 16.09
C TYR A 74 10.20 2.26 16.67
N ASN A 75 9.68 2.88 17.74
CA ASN A 75 10.25 4.09 18.31
C ASN A 75 11.63 3.81 18.92
N GLY A 76 12.63 4.59 18.53
CA GLY A 76 14.01 4.44 18.97
C GLY A 76 14.79 3.32 18.27
N LEU A 77 14.14 2.47 17.47
CA LEU A 77 14.81 1.40 16.74
C LEU A 77 15.75 1.95 15.66
N LYS A 78 16.80 1.20 15.35
CA LYS A 78 17.85 1.62 14.41
C LYS A 78 17.61 1.08 13.01
N PHE A 79 18.10 1.81 12.01
CA PHE A 79 18.45 1.26 10.71
C PHE A 79 19.77 0.47 10.84
N HIS A 80 19.68 -0.81 11.21
CA HIS A 80 20.84 -1.64 11.50
C HIS A 80 21.63 -2.04 10.24
N ARG A 81 21.00 -1.98 9.07
CA ARG A 81 21.63 -2.30 7.78
C ARG A 81 21.30 -1.24 6.75
N VAL A 82 22.33 -0.54 6.27
CA VAL A 82 22.24 0.47 5.22
C VAL A 82 23.28 0.13 4.17
N ILE A 83 22.83 -0.15 2.95
CA ILE A 83 23.71 -0.43 1.82
C ILE A 83 23.44 0.62 0.74
N PRO A 84 24.41 1.51 0.46
CA PRO A 84 24.27 2.53 -0.58
C PRO A 84 23.82 1.91 -1.91
N ASN A 85 22.93 2.60 -2.62
CA ASN A 85 22.34 2.13 -3.89
C ASN A 85 21.53 0.83 -3.82
N PHE A 86 21.25 0.32 -2.61
CA PHE A 86 20.43 -0.87 -2.40
C PHE A 86 19.26 -0.55 -1.47
N VAL A 87 19.42 -0.71 -0.15
CA VAL A 87 18.32 -0.54 0.80
C VAL A 87 18.78 0.08 2.12
N VAL A 88 17.85 0.74 2.80
CA VAL A 88 17.90 1.00 4.24
C VAL A 88 16.95 0.03 4.94
N GLN A 89 17.44 -0.74 5.90
CA GLN A 89 16.70 -1.78 6.60
C GLN A 89 16.69 -1.51 8.11
N GLY A 90 15.52 -1.63 8.70
CA GLY A 90 15.24 -1.38 10.12
C GLY A 90 14.13 -2.30 10.65
N GLY A 91 13.59 -1.96 11.82
CA GLY A 91 12.50 -2.72 12.44
C GLY A 91 12.94 -3.94 13.24
N ASP A 92 14.22 -4.00 13.61
CA ASP A 92 14.76 -5.00 14.53
C ASP A 92 14.93 -4.39 15.94
N PRO A 93 14.25 -4.91 16.98
CA PRO A 93 14.38 -4.43 18.35
C PRO A 93 15.77 -4.66 18.98
N THR A 94 16.50 -5.70 18.55
CA THR A 94 17.86 -5.95 19.05
C THR A 94 18.90 -5.12 18.28
N GLY A 95 18.55 -4.68 17.07
CA GLY A 95 19.45 -3.98 16.15
C GLY A 95 20.58 -4.85 15.58
N THR A 96 20.50 -6.18 15.73
CA THR A 96 21.54 -7.13 15.27
C THR A 96 21.29 -7.64 13.85
N GLY A 97 20.08 -7.44 13.31
CA GLY A 97 19.57 -8.00 12.06
C GLY A 97 18.83 -9.33 12.24
N THR A 98 18.76 -9.88 13.45
CA THR A 98 18.19 -11.21 13.72
C THR A 98 16.94 -11.18 14.60
N GLY A 99 16.61 -10.04 15.21
CA GLY A 99 15.42 -9.92 16.05
C GLY A 99 14.15 -9.67 15.26
N GLY A 100 13.04 -9.57 15.98
CA GLY A 100 11.71 -9.36 15.43
C GLY A 100 10.67 -9.09 16.52
N SER A 101 9.40 -8.91 16.15
CA SER A 101 8.30 -8.76 17.09
C SER A 101 7.84 -10.08 17.73
N GLY A 102 8.37 -11.22 17.26
CA GLY A 102 8.03 -12.55 17.75
C GLY A 102 6.85 -13.20 17.04
N MET A 103 6.28 -12.54 16.01
CA MET A 103 5.17 -13.06 15.24
C MET A 103 5.51 -13.08 13.75
N LYS A 104 5.61 -14.28 13.19
CA LYS A 104 5.89 -14.46 11.76
C LYS A 104 4.66 -14.15 10.90
N LEU A 105 4.92 -13.67 9.69
CA LEU A 105 3.92 -13.31 8.70
C LEU A 105 4.03 -14.21 7.46
N LYS A 106 2.89 -14.71 7.00
CA LYS A 106 2.78 -15.34 5.68
C LYS A 106 3.09 -14.31 4.59
N ALA A 107 3.84 -14.70 3.58
CA ALA A 107 4.17 -13.80 2.48
C ALA A 107 2.92 -13.44 1.65
N GLU A 108 2.76 -12.14 1.40
CA GLU A 108 1.80 -11.57 0.47
C GLU A 108 2.57 -11.03 -0.75
N LEU A 109 3.14 -11.94 -1.56
CA LEU A 109 3.93 -11.57 -2.74
C LEU A 109 3.04 -10.84 -3.76
N ASN A 110 3.59 -9.82 -4.40
CA ASN A 110 2.87 -9.04 -5.40
C ASN A 110 3.81 -8.49 -6.49
N SER A 111 3.21 -7.96 -7.56
CA SER A 111 3.93 -7.48 -8.76
C SER A 111 4.37 -6.02 -8.67
N ILE A 112 4.35 -5.39 -7.49
CA ILE A 112 4.78 -4.00 -7.35
C ILE A 112 6.31 -3.96 -7.50
N PRO A 113 6.86 -3.12 -8.39
CA PRO A 113 8.29 -3.02 -8.58
C PRO A 113 8.99 -2.33 -7.40
N HIS A 114 10.21 -2.76 -7.11
CA HIS A 114 11.09 -2.14 -6.14
C HIS A 114 11.76 -0.90 -6.73
N GLU A 115 11.01 0.18 -6.86
CA GLU A 115 11.55 1.50 -7.18
C GLU A 115 12.13 2.20 -5.94
N LYS A 116 12.87 3.31 -6.13
CA LYS A 116 13.30 4.15 -5.01
C LYS A 116 12.09 4.56 -4.14
N GLY A 117 12.22 4.35 -2.84
CA GLY A 117 11.17 4.61 -1.85
C GLY A 117 10.18 3.45 -1.64
N THR A 118 10.24 2.36 -2.41
CA THR A 118 9.39 1.18 -2.16
C THR A 118 9.74 0.55 -0.81
N VAL A 119 8.70 0.20 -0.03
CA VAL A 119 8.81 -0.40 1.30
C VAL A 119 8.34 -1.85 1.25
N ALA A 120 9.21 -2.76 1.69
CA ALA A 120 8.95 -4.20 1.67
C ALA A 120 9.47 -4.90 2.92
N MET A 121 8.90 -6.08 3.22
CA MET A 121 9.30 -6.88 4.39
C MET A 121 10.66 -7.53 4.18
N ALA A 122 11.54 -7.43 5.17
CA ALA A 122 12.72 -8.27 5.25
C ALA A 122 12.33 -9.66 5.77
N ARG A 123 13.01 -10.69 5.29
CA ARG A 123 12.79 -12.09 5.70
C ARG A 123 14.08 -12.90 5.59
N GLY A 124 14.09 -14.05 6.27
CA GLY A 124 15.11 -15.09 6.06
C GLY A 124 14.86 -15.91 4.80
N THR A 125 15.48 -17.08 4.74
CA THR A 125 15.38 -18.01 3.60
C THR A 125 13.95 -18.50 3.38
N ASP A 126 13.25 -18.86 4.45
CA ASP A 126 11.82 -19.21 4.40
C ASP A 126 10.99 -17.99 3.96
N ILE A 127 10.16 -18.21 2.94
CA ILE A 127 9.25 -17.22 2.38
C ILE A 127 8.31 -16.63 3.44
N ASN A 128 7.90 -17.39 4.46
CA ASN A 128 6.98 -16.97 5.51
C ASN A 128 7.69 -16.56 6.82
N SER A 129 8.97 -16.20 6.77
CA SER A 129 9.77 -15.83 7.95
C SER A 129 9.83 -14.34 8.27
N ALA A 130 9.15 -13.50 7.48
CA ALA A 130 9.00 -12.07 7.76
C ALA A 130 8.36 -11.85 9.14
N ASP A 131 8.75 -10.77 9.82
CA ASP A 131 8.27 -10.45 11.17
C ASP A 131 8.01 -8.93 11.29
N SER A 132 8.94 -8.18 11.89
CA SER A 132 8.84 -6.72 12.04
C SER A 132 9.86 -5.95 11.21
N GLN A 133 10.89 -6.62 10.70
CA GLN A 133 11.92 -5.95 9.92
C GLN A 133 11.39 -5.59 8.53
N PHE A 134 11.68 -4.36 8.10
CA PHE A 134 11.33 -3.86 6.77
C PHE A 134 12.54 -3.14 6.17
N TYR A 135 12.49 -2.95 4.86
CA TYR A 135 13.47 -2.14 4.15
C TYR A 135 12.79 -1.16 3.19
N ILE A 136 13.51 -0.08 2.90
CA ILE A 136 13.16 0.92 1.90
C ILE A 136 14.22 0.91 0.81
N ALA A 137 13.81 0.73 -0.45
CA ALA A 137 14.71 0.71 -1.58
C ALA A 137 15.29 2.12 -1.86
N LEU A 138 16.60 2.21 -2.07
CA LEU A 138 17.31 3.46 -2.41
C LEU A 138 17.45 3.68 -3.92
N LYS A 139 17.14 2.65 -4.71
CA LYS A 139 17.22 2.60 -6.18
C LYS A 139 16.15 1.65 -6.71
N THR A 140 15.97 1.59 -8.03
CA THR A 140 15.28 0.48 -8.70
C THR A 140 16.03 -0.84 -8.54
N LEU A 141 15.35 -1.88 -8.05
CA LEU A 141 15.91 -3.19 -7.69
C LEU A 141 15.10 -4.35 -8.31
N PRO A 142 15.12 -4.53 -9.65
CA PRO A 142 14.23 -5.48 -10.33
C PRO A 142 14.47 -6.94 -9.91
N HIS A 143 15.66 -7.27 -9.40
CA HIS A 143 15.99 -8.61 -8.92
C HIS A 143 15.24 -9.01 -7.64
N LEU A 144 14.56 -8.07 -6.95
CA LEU A 144 13.71 -8.30 -5.79
C LEU A 144 12.22 -8.42 -6.15
N ASP A 145 11.83 -8.03 -7.36
CA ASP A 145 10.42 -7.98 -7.78
C ASP A 145 9.79 -9.37 -7.73
N GLY A 146 8.56 -9.43 -7.19
CA GLY A 146 7.82 -10.67 -6.98
C GLY A 146 8.39 -11.61 -5.90
N LYS A 147 9.53 -11.28 -5.25
CA LYS A 147 10.18 -12.16 -4.26
C LYS A 147 9.98 -11.74 -2.80
N TYR A 148 9.47 -10.52 -2.59
CA TYR A 148 9.23 -9.93 -1.28
C TYR A 148 7.84 -9.28 -1.24
N THR A 149 7.27 -9.22 -0.04
CA THR A 149 6.01 -8.52 0.19
C THR A 149 6.25 -7.02 0.23
N VAL A 150 5.95 -6.36 -0.89
CA VAL A 150 5.87 -4.90 -0.95
C VAL A 150 4.55 -4.47 -0.31
N PHE A 151 4.62 -3.61 0.70
CA PHE A 151 3.44 -3.18 1.47
C PHE A 151 3.32 -1.66 1.59
N GLY A 152 4.24 -0.88 1.01
CA GLY A 152 4.09 0.56 0.96
C GLY A 152 5.12 1.27 0.08
N LYS A 153 5.05 2.60 0.04
CA LYS A 153 6.00 3.47 -0.65
C LYS A 153 6.13 4.82 0.05
N VAL A 154 7.34 5.35 0.12
CA VAL A 154 7.61 6.72 0.57
C VAL A 154 7.01 7.70 -0.45
N VAL A 155 6.09 8.53 0.00
CA VAL A 155 5.39 9.56 -0.80
C VAL A 155 5.80 10.99 -0.46
N LYS A 156 6.42 11.23 0.70
CA LYS A 156 7.10 12.50 1.03
C LYS A 156 8.42 12.23 1.75
N GLY A 157 9.38 13.13 1.57
CA GLY A 157 10.69 13.02 2.20
C GLY A 157 11.66 12.08 1.48
N ILE A 158 11.40 11.67 0.23
CA ILE A 158 12.22 10.64 -0.45
C ILE A 158 13.73 10.97 -0.53
N LYS A 159 14.10 12.26 -0.58
CA LYS A 159 15.50 12.72 -0.56
C LYS A 159 16.21 12.44 0.77
N ILE A 160 15.46 12.34 1.87
CA ILE A 160 15.99 12.03 3.21
C ILE A 160 16.60 10.63 3.25
N LEU A 161 16.10 9.70 2.44
CA LEU A 161 16.63 8.34 2.36
C LEU A 161 18.13 8.31 2.01
N ASP A 162 18.62 9.28 1.24
CA ASP A 162 20.03 9.38 0.85
C ASP A 162 20.93 9.84 2.01
N SER A 163 20.35 10.46 3.05
CA SER A 163 21.05 10.92 4.25
C SER A 163 21.12 9.88 5.36
N ILE A 164 20.26 8.86 5.34
CA ILE A 164 20.23 7.81 6.36
C ILE A 164 21.55 7.01 6.34
N ARG A 165 22.08 6.75 7.54
CA ARG A 165 23.30 5.98 7.80
C ARG A 165 22.98 4.80 8.72
N LYS A 166 23.88 3.81 8.71
CA LYS A 166 23.79 2.65 9.61
C LYS A 166 23.83 3.15 11.06
N GLY A 167 22.87 2.72 11.86
CA GLY A 167 22.75 3.08 13.28
C GLY A 167 21.84 4.28 13.55
N ASP A 168 21.43 5.04 12.52
CA ASP A 168 20.45 6.11 12.67
C ASP A 168 19.14 5.58 13.23
N LYS A 169 18.48 6.39 14.03
CA LYS A 169 17.26 6.02 14.76
C LYS A 169 15.99 6.50 14.04
N MET A 170 14.97 5.66 14.12
CA MET A 170 13.58 6.04 13.92
C MET A 170 13.11 6.72 15.21
N LEU A 171 13.09 8.06 15.25
CA LEU A 171 12.74 8.83 16.45
C LEU A 171 11.32 8.53 16.91
N SER A 172 10.38 8.49 15.95
CA SER A 172 9.02 8.05 16.20
C SER A 172 8.38 7.53 14.91
N VAL A 173 7.48 6.57 15.03
CA VAL A 173 6.65 6.09 13.94
C VAL A 173 5.19 6.19 14.37
N SER A 174 4.36 6.87 13.58
CA SER A 174 2.96 7.13 13.92
C SER A 174 2.06 7.04 12.70
N LEU A 175 0.80 6.64 12.91
CA LEU A 175 -0.22 6.77 11.88
C LEU A 175 -0.59 8.25 11.74
N GLU A 176 -0.77 8.74 10.51
CA GLU A 176 -1.33 10.07 10.32
C GLU A 176 -2.83 10.03 10.66
N SER A 177 -3.21 10.82 11.64
CA SER A 177 -4.60 11.14 11.93
C SER A 177 -5.08 12.25 10.99
N ASN A 178 -6.36 12.23 10.65
CA ASN A 178 -7.03 13.39 10.05
C ASN A 178 -7.03 14.58 11.02
#